data_AF-A0AAU2Z5G1-F1
#
_entry.id   AF-A0AAU2Z5G1-F1
#
_cell.length_a   1.000
_cell.length_b   1.000
_cell.length_c   1.000
_cell.angle_alpha   90.00
_cell.angle_beta   90.00
_cell.angle_gamma   90.00
#
_symmetry.space_group_name_H-M   'P 1'
#
loop_
_entity.id
_entity.type
_entity.pdbx_description
1 polymer ?
#
loop_
_entity_poly.entity_id
_entity_poly.type
_entity_poly.pdbx_seq_one_letter_code
_entity_poly.pdbx_strand_id
1 'polypeptide(L)'
;MVSDGMRELARAEGELLARRLYLPWVHGAVAVAAGAGVWVVPDAWVRAVACAAVLFTPVWGLVVAARLGRVAWLHELPEGEVAPFEPKTFGPNAHVRGLRIAFAVAGGIGVAVTALVPESWLRWGLPLLAAWAVVEVVRRSRGPYRRADEVRTLALDAPWHEDYRALIEDRRRALSTGPGGAG
;
A
#
# COMPACT_ATOMS: atom_id res chain seq x y z
N MET A 1 0.03 5.01 28.41
CA MET A 1 0.66 6.12 27.65
C MET A 1 1.31 5.50 26.42
N VAL A 2 1.09 6.02 25.21
CA VAL A 2 1.69 5.44 23.99
C VAL A 2 3.13 5.92 23.89
N SER A 3 4.10 5.00 23.93
CA SER A 3 5.52 5.34 23.77
C SER A 3 5.91 5.47 22.29
N ASP A 4 7.04 6.12 22.00
CA ASP A 4 7.56 6.18 20.63
C ASP A 4 7.92 4.80 20.08
N GLY A 5 8.37 3.88 20.94
CA GLY A 5 8.60 2.47 20.57
C GLY A 5 7.31 1.77 20.10
N MET A 6 6.17 2.04 20.76
CA MET A 6 4.87 1.52 20.29
C MET A 6 4.48 2.09 18.93
N ARG A 7 4.76 3.37 18.66
CA ARG A 7 4.50 4.02 17.36
C ARG A 7 5.35 3.43 16.26
N GLU A 8 6.64 3.24 16.53
CA GLU A 8 7.57 2.64 15.59
C GLU A 8 7.15 1.20 15.25
N LEU A 9 6.79 0.41 16.27
CA LEU A 9 6.27 -0.94 16.08
C LEU A 9 4.95 -0.94 15.27
N ALA A 10 4.01 -0.06 15.58
CA ALA A 10 2.75 0.03 14.84
C ALA A 10 2.97 0.34 13.35
N ARG A 11 3.86 1.29 13.05
CA ARG A 11 4.25 1.64 11.68
C ARG A 11 4.91 0.45 10.98
N ALA A 12 5.84 -0.23 11.65
CA ALA A 12 6.52 -1.42 11.14
C ALA A 12 5.55 -2.57 10.82
N GLU A 13 4.65 -2.91 11.75
CA GLU A 13 3.63 -3.94 11.53
C GLU A 13 2.65 -3.56 10.42
N GLY A 14 2.20 -2.30 10.39
CA GLY A 14 1.36 -1.78 9.32
C GLY A 14 2.02 -1.89 7.95
N GLU A 15 3.31 -1.55 7.85
CA GLU A 15 4.09 -1.66 6.61
C GLU A 15 4.29 -3.11 6.15
N LEU A 16 4.57 -4.03 7.09
CA LEU A 16 4.70 -5.47 6.80
C LEU A 16 3.38 -6.09 6.36
N LEU A 17 2.26 -5.70 6.96
CA LEU A 17 0.92 -6.13 6.54
C LEU A 17 0.55 -5.55 5.18
N ALA A 18 0.83 -4.27 4.94
CA ALA A 18 0.62 -3.64 3.65
C ALA A 18 1.44 -4.33 2.54
N ARG A 19 2.69 -4.72 2.82
CA ARG A 19 3.53 -5.52 1.90
C ARG A 19 2.86 -6.83 1.50
N ARG A 20 2.25 -7.55 2.45
CA ARG A 20 1.56 -8.82 2.17
C ARG A 20 0.32 -8.64 1.29
N LEU A 21 -0.35 -7.49 1.40
CA LEU A 21 -1.54 -7.17 0.59
C LEU A 21 -1.17 -6.66 -0.80
N TYR A 22 -0.11 -5.85 -0.91
CA TYR A 22 0.30 -5.25 -2.17
C TYR A 22 1.18 -6.17 -3.02
N LEU A 23 1.83 -7.20 -2.43
CA LEU A 23 2.68 -8.15 -3.15
C LEU A 23 3.64 -7.45 -4.15
N PRO A 24 4.68 -6.73 -3.67
CA PRO A 24 5.55 -5.92 -4.53
C PRO A 24 6.15 -6.69 -5.72
N TRP A 25 6.44 -7.98 -5.55
CA TRP A 25 6.95 -8.84 -6.61
C TRP A 25 5.97 -9.06 -7.76
N VAL A 26 4.66 -9.12 -7.48
CA VAL A 26 3.63 -9.23 -8.51
C VAL A 26 3.61 -7.97 -9.36
N HIS A 27 3.69 -6.80 -8.72
CA HIS A 27 3.76 -5.51 -9.41
C HIS A 27 5.02 -5.40 -10.26
N GLY A 28 6.17 -5.83 -9.74
CA GLY A 28 7.42 -5.91 -10.50
C GLY A 28 7.31 -6.84 -11.72
N ALA A 29 6.71 -8.03 -11.55
CA ALA A 29 6.52 -8.98 -12.64
C ALA A 29 5.58 -8.42 -13.73
N VAL A 30 4.47 -7.79 -13.35
CA VAL A 30 3.57 -7.12 -14.31
C VAL A 30 4.26 -5.97 -15.03
N ALA A 31 5.08 -5.18 -14.32
CA ALA A 31 5.85 -4.11 -14.93
C ALA A 31 6.83 -4.66 -15.99
N VAL A 32 7.57 -5.73 -15.67
CA VAL A 32 8.47 -6.40 -16.61
C VAL A 32 7.70 -6.96 -17.81
N ALA A 33 6.57 -7.62 -17.58
CA ALA A 33 5.73 -8.17 -18.64
C ALA A 33 5.19 -7.06 -19.56
N ALA A 34 4.78 -5.92 -19.02
CA ALA A 34 4.34 -4.77 -19.80
C ALA A 34 5.49 -4.14 -20.60
N GLY A 35 6.66 -3.98 -19.97
CA GLY A 35 7.87 -3.45 -20.62
C GLY A 35 8.35 -4.33 -21.77
N ALA A 36 8.29 -5.65 -21.62
CA ALA A 36 8.58 -6.58 -22.72
C ALA A 36 7.45 -6.59 -23.76
N GLY A 37 6.19 -6.57 -23.31
CA GLY A 37 5.00 -6.66 -24.14
C GLY A 37 4.92 -5.57 -25.21
N VAL A 38 5.31 -4.33 -24.89
CA VAL A 38 5.28 -3.22 -25.86
C VAL A 38 6.24 -3.37 -27.05
N TRP A 39 7.21 -4.28 -26.97
CA TRP A 39 8.09 -4.59 -28.10
C TRP A 39 7.62 -5.78 -28.93
N VAL A 40 6.77 -6.63 -28.35
CA VAL A 40 6.28 -7.86 -29.00
C VAL A 40 4.94 -7.62 -29.69
N VAL A 41 4.09 -6.75 -29.14
CA VAL A 41 2.76 -6.48 -29.70
C VAL A 41 2.83 -5.58 -30.95
N PRO A 42 1.87 -5.73 -31.89
CA PRO A 42 1.72 -4.79 -33.00
C PRO A 42 1.48 -3.35 -32.52
N ASP A 43 1.80 -2.35 -33.35
CA ASP A 43 1.67 -0.92 -33.00
C ASP A 43 0.28 -0.56 -32.47
N ALA A 44 -0.77 -1.09 -33.11
CA ALA A 44 -2.17 -0.88 -32.71
C ALA A 44 -2.48 -1.31 -31.26
N TRP A 45 -1.64 -2.15 -30.64
CA TRP A 45 -1.84 -2.68 -29.29
C TRP A 45 -0.91 -2.07 -28.24
N VAL A 46 0.12 -1.30 -28.63
CA VAL A 46 1.09 -0.71 -27.69
C VAL A 46 0.38 0.15 -26.64
N ARG A 47 -0.59 0.95 -27.06
CA ARG A 47 -1.37 1.80 -26.15
C ARG A 47 -2.26 0.99 -25.20
N ALA A 48 -2.83 -0.11 -25.67
CA ALA A 48 -3.64 -0.98 -24.82
C ALA A 48 -2.78 -1.63 -23.72
N VAL A 49 -1.58 -2.12 -24.07
CA VAL A 49 -0.60 -2.65 -23.09
C VAL A 49 -0.19 -1.58 -22.10
N ALA A 50 0.11 -0.36 -22.58
CA ALA A 50 0.45 0.78 -21.74
C ALA A 50 -0.67 1.12 -20.73
N CYS A 51 -1.91 1.23 -21.20
CA CYS A 51 -3.08 1.49 -20.36
C CYS A 51 -3.28 0.38 -19.33
N ALA A 52 -3.17 -0.89 -19.73
CA ALA A 52 -3.30 -2.03 -18.81
C ALA A 52 -2.23 -2.00 -17.72
N ALA A 53 -0.98 -1.70 -18.08
CA ALA A 53 0.13 -1.59 -17.15
C ALA A 53 -0.08 -0.48 -16.10
N VAL A 54 -0.52 0.70 -16.55
CA VAL A 54 -0.77 1.85 -15.67
C VAL A 54 -2.02 1.65 -14.81
N LEU A 55 -3.04 0.94 -15.31
CA LEU A 55 -4.25 0.63 -14.56
C LEU A 55 -4.08 -0.51 -13.55
N PHE A 56 -3.13 -1.41 -13.76
CA PHE A 56 -2.95 -2.59 -12.89
C PHE A 56 -2.87 -2.21 -11.40
N THR A 57 -1.99 -1.28 -11.07
CA THR A 57 -1.73 -0.83 -9.69
C THR A 57 -2.96 -0.15 -9.04
N PRO A 58 -3.61 0.84 -9.68
CA PRO A 58 -4.90 1.37 -9.25
C PRO A 58 -6.00 0.33 -9.06
N VAL A 59 -6.19 -0.58 -10.02
CA VAL A 59 -7.25 -1.60 -9.96
C VAL A 59 -6.99 -2.57 -8.82
N TRP A 60 -5.74 -3.04 -8.66
CA TRP A 60 -5.34 -3.85 -7.51
C TRP A 60 -5.59 -3.11 -6.20
N GLY A 61 -5.19 -1.83 -6.16
CA GLY A 61 -5.44 -0.93 -5.03
C GLY A 61 -6.91 -0.85 -4.64
N LEU A 62 -7.83 -0.74 -5.60
CA LEU A 62 -9.28 -0.74 -5.35
C LEU A 62 -9.75 -2.07 -4.73
N VAL A 63 -9.24 -3.20 -5.23
CA VAL A 63 -9.55 -4.54 -4.69
C VAL A 63 -9.08 -4.68 -3.25
N VAL A 64 -7.87 -4.22 -2.93
CA VAL A 64 -7.30 -4.35 -1.58
C VAL A 64 -7.62 -3.18 -0.65
N ALA A 65 -8.27 -2.10 -1.12
CA ALA A 65 -8.53 -0.88 -0.36
C ALA A 65 -9.25 -1.14 0.96
N ALA A 66 -10.22 -2.06 0.99
CA ALA A 66 -10.95 -2.44 2.20
C ALA A 66 -10.05 -3.10 3.27
N ARG A 67 -9.01 -3.83 2.84
CA ARG A 67 -8.04 -4.44 3.75
C ARG A 67 -6.98 -3.42 4.17
N LEU A 68 -6.46 -2.64 3.23
CA LEU A 68 -5.48 -1.58 3.50
C LEU A 68 -6.03 -0.49 4.44
N GLY A 69 -7.27 -0.05 4.23
CA GLY A 69 -7.90 0.95 5.11
C GLY A 69 -8.09 0.46 6.54
N ARG A 70 -8.37 -0.84 6.72
CA ARG A 70 -8.43 -1.47 8.05
C ARG A 70 -7.05 -1.56 8.70
N VAL A 71 -6.01 -1.94 7.94
CA VAL A 71 -4.63 -1.97 8.44
C VAL A 71 -4.16 -0.57 8.84
N ALA A 72 -4.42 0.43 7.99
CA ALA A 72 -4.07 1.83 8.27
C ALA A 72 -4.72 2.31 9.57
N TRP A 73 -6.03 2.11 9.71
CA TRP A 73 -6.75 2.49 10.93
C TRP A 73 -6.26 1.73 12.17
N LEU A 74 -6.01 0.42 12.04
CA LEU A 74 -5.57 -0.43 13.17
C LEU A 74 -4.25 0.08 13.76
N HIS A 75 -3.30 0.46 12.89
CA HIS A 75 -1.95 0.86 13.27
C HIS A 75 -1.73 2.37 13.34
N GLU A 76 -2.77 3.19 13.15
CA GLU A 76 -2.70 4.63 13.34
C GLU A 76 -2.74 4.97 14.84
N LEU A 77 -1.57 5.08 15.45
CA LEU A 77 -1.43 5.56 16.83
C LEU A 77 -1.37 7.10 16.84
N PRO A 78 -2.00 7.77 17.82
CA PRO A 78 -2.00 9.23 17.90
C PRO A 78 -0.59 9.80 18.03
N GLU A 79 -0.33 10.87 17.30
CA GLU A 79 0.91 11.66 17.38
C GLU A 79 0.78 12.70 18.51
N GLY A 80 1.75 12.75 19.45
CA GLY A 80 1.79 13.71 20.57
C GLY A 80 1.61 13.12 21.98
N GLU A 81 1.94 13.92 23.01
CA GLU A 81 1.63 13.63 24.42
C GLU A 81 0.21 14.14 24.74
N VAL A 82 -0.62 13.23 25.26
CA VAL A 82 -1.85 13.48 26.03
C VAL A 82 -2.87 14.45 25.39
N ALA A 83 -3.73 13.89 24.55
CA ALA A 83 -5.17 14.16 24.65
C ALA A 83 -5.86 12.82 24.96
N PRO A 84 -7.02 12.80 25.66
CA PRO A 84 -7.87 11.60 25.63
C PRO A 84 -8.00 11.17 24.17
N PHE A 85 -7.97 9.85 23.92
CA PHE A 85 -8.12 9.31 22.58
C PHE A 85 -9.45 9.79 21.99
N GLU A 86 -9.41 10.94 21.32
CA GLU A 86 -10.41 11.33 20.36
C GLU A 86 -9.96 10.61 19.09
N PRO A 87 -10.68 9.56 18.65
CA PRO A 87 -10.43 9.02 17.33
C PRO A 87 -10.51 10.21 16.39
N LYS A 88 -9.44 10.53 15.65
CA LYS A 88 -9.47 11.53 14.58
C LYS A 88 -10.54 11.10 13.57
N THR A 89 -11.80 11.45 13.84
CA THR A 89 -13.08 11.54 13.10
C THR A 89 -13.40 10.60 11.93
N PHE A 90 -12.54 9.66 11.59
CA PHE A 90 -12.62 8.88 10.36
C PHE A 90 -12.44 7.41 10.74
N GLY A 91 -13.57 6.72 10.87
CA GLY A 91 -13.57 5.27 11.05
C GLY A 91 -12.89 4.56 9.86
N PRO A 92 -12.68 3.24 9.93
CA PRO A 92 -12.02 2.46 8.87
C PRO A 92 -12.63 2.74 7.48
N ASN A 93 -13.93 2.99 7.41
CA ASN A 93 -14.65 3.32 6.17
C ASN A 93 -14.15 4.61 5.49
N ALA A 94 -13.73 5.61 6.25
CA ALA A 94 -13.20 6.85 5.69
C ALA A 94 -11.80 6.63 5.07
N HIS A 95 -10.94 5.82 5.69
CA HIS A 95 -9.67 5.39 5.08
C HIS A 95 -9.90 4.59 3.81
N VAL A 96 -10.86 3.65 3.82
CA VAL A 96 -11.21 2.86 2.62
C VAL A 96 -11.72 3.77 1.51
N ARG A 97 -12.59 4.74 1.81
CA ARG A 97 -13.11 5.70 0.82
C ARG A 97 -11.99 6.58 0.26
N GLY A 98 -11.12 7.11 1.12
CA GLY A 98 -9.97 7.92 0.73
C GLY A 98 -9.04 7.15 -0.21
N LEU A 99 -8.69 5.91 0.15
CA LEU A 99 -7.86 5.03 -0.70
C LEU A 99 -8.52 4.74 -2.04
N ARG A 100 -9.83 4.43 -2.06
CA ARG A 100 -10.55 4.18 -3.31
C ARG A 100 -10.55 5.38 -4.24
N ILE A 101 -10.81 6.57 -3.69
CA ILE A 101 -10.75 7.82 -4.47
C ILE A 101 -9.34 8.05 -4.99
N ALA A 102 -8.32 7.90 -4.14
CA ALA A 102 -6.92 8.07 -4.55
C ALA A 102 -6.54 7.11 -5.69
N PHE A 103 -6.89 5.82 -5.59
CA PHE A 103 -6.63 4.86 -6.66
C PHE A 103 -7.42 5.17 -7.93
N ALA A 104 -8.70 5.52 -7.83
CA ALA A 104 -9.51 5.87 -9.00
C ALA A 104 -8.95 7.11 -9.74
N VAL A 105 -8.56 8.15 -8.98
CA VAL A 105 -7.95 9.36 -9.52
C VAL A 105 -6.58 9.06 -10.14
N ALA A 106 -5.73 8.30 -9.45
CA ALA A 106 -4.41 7.90 -9.98
C ALA A 106 -4.54 7.09 -11.27
N GLY A 107 -5.50 6.16 -11.35
CA GLY A 107 -5.79 5.40 -12.55
C GLY A 107 -6.30 6.28 -13.70
N GLY A 108 -7.24 7.19 -13.42
CA GLY A 108 -7.76 8.13 -14.41
C GLY A 108 -6.67 9.03 -14.99
N ILE A 109 -5.82 9.63 -14.15
CA ILE A 109 -4.68 10.44 -14.57
C ILE A 109 -3.70 9.61 -15.38
N GLY A 110 -3.39 8.40 -14.93
CA GLY A 110 -2.47 7.50 -15.61
C GLY A 110 -2.92 7.13 -17.03
N VAL A 111 -4.21 6.82 -17.21
CA VAL A 111 -4.80 6.53 -18.53
C VAL A 111 -4.78 7.79 -19.41
N ALA A 112 -5.16 8.95 -18.87
CA ALA A 112 -5.17 10.20 -19.61
C ALA A 112 -3.77 10.56 -20.12
N VAL A 113 -2.74 10.46 -19.27
CA VAL A 113 -1.34 10.68 -19.67
C VAL A 113 -0.93 9.69 -20.75
N THR A 114 -1.23 8.40 -20.57
CA THR A 114 -0.88 7.35 -21.54
C THR A 114 -1.52 7.60 -22.92
N ALA A 115 -2.73 8.13 -22.96
CA ALA A 115 -3.42 8.46 -24.21
C ALA A 115 -2.78 9.63 -24.98
N LEU A 116 -2.11 10.55 -24.28
CA LEU A 116 -1.46 11.73 -24.86
C LEU A 116 0.00 11.48 -25.25
N VAL A 117 0.63 10.43 -24.73
CA VAL A 117 2.05 10.12 -25.00
C VAL A 117 2.20 9.46 -26.37
N PRO A 118 3.14 9.91 -27.22
CA PRO A 118 3.45 9.25 -28.48
C PRO A 118 3.85 7.78 -28.30
N GLU A 119 3.47 6.91 -29.24
CA GLU A 119 3.76 5.47 -29.14
C GLU A 119 5.26 5.16 -29.11
N SER A 120 6.06 5.95 -29.83
CA SER A 120 7.52 5.84 -29.80
C SER A 120 8.08 6.08 -28.40
N TRP A 121 7.48 6.99 -27.63
CA TRP A 121 7.85 7.26 -26.25
C TRP A 121 7.38 6.14 -25.32
N LEU A 122 6.21 5.54 -25.58
CA LEU A 122 5.73 4.40 -24.79
C LEU A 122 6.66 3.19 -24.92
N ARG A 123 7.15 2.90 -26.12
CA ARG A 123 8.08 1.77 -26.38
C ARG A 123 9.37 1.84 -25.57
N TRP A 124 9.88 3.04 -25.29
CA TRP A 124 11.09 3.24 -24.50
C TRP A 124 10.79 3.55 -23.02
N GLY A 125 9.76 4.36 -22.78
CA GLY A 125 9.36 4.81 -21.45
C GLY A 125 8.86 3.66 -20.57
N LEU A 126 8.06 2.74 -21.11
CA LEU A 126 7.54 1.62 -20.32
C LEU A 126 8.62 0.65 -19.84
N PRO A 127 9.58 0.20 -20.67
CA PRO A 127 10.72 -0.57 -20.18
C PRO A 127 11.54 0.16 -19.11
N LEU A 128 11.76 1.47 -19.26
CA LEU A 128 12.48 2.26 -18.26
C LEU A 128 11.72 2.35 -16.95
N LEU A 129 10.41 2.61 -17.01
CA LEU A 129 9.54 2.62 -15.83
C LEU A 129 9.44 1.24 -15.18
N ALA A 130 9.44 0.17 -15.98
CA ALA A 130 9.45 -1.20 -15.49
C ALA A 130 10.75 -1.53 -14.76
N ALA A 131 11.90 -1.18 -15.35
CA ALA A 131 13.20 -1.33 -14.71
C ALA A 131 13.26 -0.54 -13.39
N TRP A 132 12.79 0.70 -13.39
CA TRP A 132 12.69 1.52 -12.17
C TRP A 132 11.79 0.87 -11.11
N ALA A 133 10.62 0.35 -11.49
CA ALA A 133 9.71 -0.34 -10.58
C ALA A 133 10.36 -1.59 -9.96
N VAL A 134 11.11 -2.38 -10.75
CA VAL A 134 11.87 -3.53 -10.24
C VAL A 134 12.94 -3.08 -9.24
N VAL A 135 13.71 -2.03 -9.57
CA VAL A 135 14.71 -1.46 -8.66
C VAL A 135 14.04 -1.01 -7.36
N GLU A 136 12.86 -0.38 -7.44
CA GLU A 136 12.12 0.05 -6.26
C GLU A 136 11.64 -1.11 -5.40
N VAL A 137 11.14 -2.18 -6.02
CA VAL A 137 10.75 -3.41 -5.31
C VAL A 137 11.95 -4.01 -4.57
N VAL A 138 13.12 -4.07 -5.20
CA VAL A 138 14.35 -4.57 -4.58
C VAL A 138 14.81 -3.65 -3.45
N ARG A 139 14.82 -2.33 -3.67
CA ARG A 139 15.23 -1.32 -2.69
C ARG A 139 14.36 -1.38 -1.44
N ARG A 140 13.03 -1.43 -1.61
CA ARG A 140 12.08 -1.57 -0.49
C ARG A 140 12.23 -2.90 0.24
N SER A 141 12.50 -3.97 -0.50
CA SER A 141 12.71 -5.31 0.08
C SER A 141 13.97 -5.41 0.95
N ARG A 142 15.02 -4.66 0.63
CA ARG A 142 16.29 -4.69 1.37
C ARG A 142 16.39 -3.67 2.51
N GLY A 143 15.66 -2.55 2.42
CA GLY A 143 15.74 -1.47 3.41
C GLY A 143 14.52 -1.44 4.35
N PRO A 144 13.43 -0.74 3.99
CA PRO A 144 12.26 -0.54 4.84
C PRO A 144 11.70 -1.83 5.46
N TYR A 145 11.49 -2.88 4.66
CA TYR A 145 10.91 -4.12 5.20
C TYR A 145 11.84 -4.87 6.14
N ARG A 146 13.15 -4.83 5.89
CA ARG A 146 14.13 -5.40 6.80
C ARG A 146 14.16 -4.64 8.12
N ARG A 147 14.16 -3.30 8.06
CA ARG A 147 14.08 -2.46 9.27
C ARG A 147 12.79 -2.72 10.04
N ALA A 148 11.65 -2.87 9.36
CA ALA A 148 10.38 -3.18 10.00
C ALA A 148 10.42 -4.55 10.70
N ASP A 149 11.03 -5.57 10.08
CA ASP A 149 11.23 -6.88 10.72
C ASP A 149 12.17 -6.77 11.94
N GLU A 150 13.25 -6.00 11.85
CA GLU A 150 14.19 -5.74 12.96
C GLU A 150 13.50 -5.04 14.15
N VAL A 151 12.71 -4.00 13.89
CA VAL A 151 11.90 -3.30 14.91
C VAL A 151 10.93 -4.27 15.57
N ARG A 152 10.25 -5.12 14.78
CA ARG A 152 9.31 -6.10 15.33
C ARG A 152 10.00 -7.09 16.25
N THR A 153 11.18 -7.59 15.87
CA THR A 153 11.96 -8.52 16.69
C THR A 153 12.43 -7.86 17.99
N LEU A 154 13.00 -6.65 17.92
CA LEU A 154 13.48 -5.93 19.10
C LEU A 154 12.35 -5.59 20.07
N ALA A 155 11.15 -5.31 19.55
CA ALA A 155 10.01 -4.99 20.37
C ALA A 155 9.44 -6.19 21.14
N LEU A 156 9.75 -7.45 20.76
CA LEU A 156 9.23 -8.62 21.46
C LEU A 156 9.68 -8.68 22.93
N ASP A 157 10.89 -8.22 23.19
CA ASP A 157 11.52 -8.22 24.52
C ASP A 157 11.31 -6.90 25.29
N ALA A 158 10.58 -5.95 24.71
CA ALA A 158 10.36 -4.64 25.32
C ALA A 158 9.32 -4.70 26.45
N PRO A 159 9.51 -3.97 27.57
CA PRO A 159 8.61 -4.02 28.72
C PRO A 159 7.19 -3.50 28.42
N TRP A 160 7.04 -2.67 27.38
CA TRP A 160 5.78 -2.09 26.93
C TRP A 160 5.05 -2.95 25.87
N HIS A 161 5.61 -4.10 25.47
CA HIS A 161 5.08 -4.91 24.38
C HIS A 161 3.72 -5.54 24.70
N GLU A 162 3.48 -5.95 25.94
CA GLU A 162 2.17 -6.47 26.37
C GLU A 162 1.09 -5.39 26.30
N ASP A 163 1.39 -4.15 26.72
CA ASP A 163 0.47 -3.01 26.62
C ASP A 163 0.11 -2.71 25.16
N TYR A 164 1.11 -2.79 24.26
CA TYR A 164 0.88 -2.64 22.82
C TYR A 164 -0.05 -3.74 22.28
N ARG A 165 0.18 -5.00 22.67
CA ARG A 165 -0.67 -6.12 22.25
C ARG A 165 -2.11 -5.96 22.73
N ALA A 166 -2.31 -5.57 23.99
CA ALA A 166 -3.63 -5.30 24.53
C ALA A 166 -4.35 -4.19 23.74
N LEU A 167 -3.65 -3.09 23.44
CA LEU A 167 -4.19 -1.97 22.66
C LEU A 167 -4.62 -2.38 21.25
N ILE A 168 -3.81 -3.17 20.55
CA ILE A 168 -4.14 -3.67 19.19
C ILE A 168 -5.31 -4.65 19.24
N GLU A 169 -5.38 -5.51 20.24
CA GLU A 169 -6.48 -6.46 20.40
C GLU A 169 -7.81 -5.76 20.66
N ASP A 170 -7.83 -4.72 21.50
CA ASP A 170 -9.03 -3.91 21.72
C ASP A 170 -9.48 -3.19 20.45
N ARG A 171 -8.54 -2.68 19.65
CA ARG A 171 -8.86 -2.13 18.32
C ARG A 171 -9.40 -3.17 17.34
N ARG A 172 -8.89 -4.41 17.38
CA ARG A 172 -9.44 -5.52 16.58
C ARG A 172 -10.86 -5.86 16.99
N ARG A 173 -11.15 -5.89 18.30
CA ARG A 173 -12.51 -6.11 18.81
C ARG A 173 -13.47 -5.00 18.38
N ALA A 174 -13.01 -3.76 18.36
CA ALA A 174 -13.79 -2.63 17.84
C ALA A 174 -14.10 -2.78 16.33
N LEU A 175 -13.16 -3.32 15.54
CA LEU A 175 -13.40 -3.64 14.12
C LEU A 175 -14.42 -4.77 13.93
N SER A 176 -14.43 -5.78 14.80
CA SER A 176 -15.38 -6.91 14.69
C SER A 176 -16.79 -6.58 15.19
N THR A 177 -16.94 -5.58 16.07
CA THR A 177 -18.22 -5.18 16.66
C THR A 177 -18.87 -3.96 16.00
N GLY A 178 -18.16 -3.27 15.10
CA GLY A 178 -18.72 -2.16 14.33
C GLY A 178 -19.88 -2.58 13.41
N PRO A 179 -20.78 -1.64 13.03
CA PRO A 179 -22.04 -1.91 12.30
C PRO A 179 -21.88 -2.42 10.84
N GLY A 180 -20.70 -2.93 10.47
CA GLY A 180 -20.42 -3.58 9.18
C GLY A 180 -19.92 -5.03 9.30
N GLY A 181 -20.02 -5.65 10.49
CA GLY A 181 -19.61 -7.05 10.74
C GLY A 181 -20.54 -8.14 10.18
N ALA A 182 -21.55 -7.78 9.40
CA ALA A 182 -22.36 -8.70 8.59
C ALA A 182 -22.07 -8.45 7.11
N GLY A 183 -21.22 -9.28 6.51
CA GLY A 183 -20.84 -9.21 5.10
C GLY A 183 -19.73 -10.18 4.75
#